data_AF-A0A8X7CLW0-F1
#
_entry.id   AF-A0A8X7CLW0-F1
#
_cell.length_a   1.000
_cell.length_b   1.000
_cell.length_c   1.000
_cell.angle_alpha   90.00
_cell.angle_beta   90.00
_cell.angle_gamma   90.00
#
_symmetry.space_group_name_H-M   'P 1'
#
loop_
_entity.id
_entity.type
_entity.pdbx_description
1 polymer ?
#
loop_
_entity_poly.entity_id
_entity_poly.type
_entity_poly.pdbx_seq_one_letter_code
_entity_poly.pdbx_strand_id
1 'polypeptide(L)'
;MTSVTSVTIVTGNGYSSKQRKVKIIKKRVLFHIKDALWKLQQDQPQIKAVCMGSRHTDPCCSAFEPFQMTDSDWPQFIRVNPLSDWSYPEVWTFLRRLQVPYCSLYDKEGCRIFP
;
A
#
# COMPACT_ATOMS: atom_id res chain seq x y z
N MET A 1 13.26 -0.30 -26.52
CA MET A 1 12.05 -1.01 -27.01
C MET A 1 11.64 -2.02 -25.96
N THR A 2 10.76 -1.68 -25.02
CA THR A 2 10.25 -2.66 -24.04
C THR A 2 8.80 -2.96 -24.39
N SER A 3 8.58 -4.17 -24.88
CA SER A 3 7.28 -4.71 -25.25
C SER A 3 6.35 -4.70 -24.04
N VAL A 4 5.15 -4.15 -24.21
CA VAL A 4 4.11 -4.09 -23.18
C VAL A 4 3.22 -5.31 -23.35
N THR A 5 3.33 -6.28 -22.45
CA THR A 5 2.35 -7.37 -22.37
C THR A 5 1.07 -6.79 -21.78
N SER A 6 0.06 -6.60 -22.62
CA SER A 6 -1.27 -6.17 -22.21
C SER A 6 -2.05 -7.38 -21.70
N VAL A 7 -2.35 -7.43 -20.41
CA VAL A 7 -3.29 -8.42 -19.85
C VAL A 7 -4.69 -7.82 -19.98
N THR A 8 -5.52 -8.41 -20.84
CA THR A 8 -6.92 -8.04 -20.98
C THR A 8 -7.74 -8.90 -20.02
N ILE A 9 -8.40 -8.27 -19.04
CA ILE A 9 -9.42 -8.94 -18.22
C ILE A 9 -10.77 -8.55 -18.79
N VAL A 10 -11.51 -9.54 -19.30
CA VAL A 10 -12.91 -9.39 -19.68
C VAL A 10 -13.74 -9.63 -18.42
N THR A 11 -14.42 -8.62 -17.89
CA THR A 11 -15.39 -8.80 -16.80
C THR A 11 -16.80 -8.58 -17.32
N GLY A 12 -17.62 -9.62 -17.24
CA GLY A 12 -19.07 -9.51 -17.33
C GLY A 12 -19.61 -8.71 -16.13
N ASN A 13 -20.56 -7.83 -16.41
CA ASN A 13 -21.33 -6.99 -15.48
C ASN A 13 -20.53 -6.00 -14.61
N GLY A 14 -20.24 -4.85 -15.21
CA GLY A 14 -20.69 -3.57 -14.63
C GLY A 14 -19.69 -2.71 -13.84
N TYR A 15 -18.50 -3.22 -13.52
CA TYR A 15 -17.41 -2.37 -13.00
C TYR A 15 -16.30 -2.26 -14.04
N SER A 16 -16.33 -1.17 -14.83
CA SER A 16 -15.26 -0.81 -15.76
C SER A 16 -14.03 -0.40 -14.94
N SER A 17 -13.14 -1.37 -14.69
CA SER A 17 -11.86 -1.17 -14.02
C SER A 17 -10.89 -0.45 -14.96
N LYS A 18 -11.02 0.88 -15.07
CA LYS A 18 -9.90 1.69 -15.57
C LYS A 18 -8.74 1.52 -14.60
N GLN A 19 -7.77 0.67 -14.95
CA GLN A 19 -6.55 0.49 -14.20
C GLN A 19 -5.86 1.85 -14.09
N ARG A 20 -5.86 2.43 -12.88
CA ARG A 20 -5.30 3.76 -12.66
C ARG A 20 -3.78 3.66 -12.84
N LYS A 21 -3.22 4.47 -13.74
CA LYS A 21 -1.77 4.60 -13.90
C LYS A 21 -1.19 5.19 -12.62
N VAL A 22 -0.48 4.37 -11.84
CA VAL A 22 0.28 4.83 -10.66
C VAL A 22 1.74 5.03 -11.08
N LYS A 23 2.31 6.19 -10.75
CA LYS A 23 3.75 6.44 -10.93
C LYS A 23 4.51 5.76 -9.81
N ILE A 24 5.31 4.74 -10.15
CA ILE A 24 6.11 4.02 -9.17
C ILE A 24 7.42 4.78 -8.93
N ILE A 25 7.70 5.15 -7.68
CA ILE A 25 8.97 5.73 -7.25
C ILE A 25 9.72 4.68 -6.42
N LYS A 26 10.84 4.16 -6.94
CA LYS A 26 11.70 3.22 -6.21
C LYS A 26 12.92 3.96 -5.68
N LYS A 27 13.17 3.87 -4.38
CA LYS A 27 14.39 4.38 -3.73
C LYS A 27 15.23 3.20 -3.26
N ARG A 28 16.48 3.11 -3.71
CA ARG A 28 17.46 2.17 -3.17
C ARG A 28 18.21 2.88 -2.05
N VAL A 29 18.22 2.25 -0.88
CA VAL A 29 18.98 2.71 0.30
C VAL A 29 19.77 1.54 0.86
N LEU A 30 20.85 1.85 1.56
CA LEU A 30 21.77 0.85 2.09
C LEU A 30 21.38 0.38 3.50
N PHE A 31 20.78 1.26 4.31
CA PHE A 31 20.61 0.99 5.75
C PHE A 31 19.17 1.16 6.22
N HIS A 32 18.63 2.39 6.25
CA HIS A 32 17.34 2.63 6.90
C HIS A 32 16.27 3.20 5.95
N ILE A 33 15.03 2.76 6.14
CA ILE A 33 13.85 3.32 5.45
C ILE A 33 13.73 4.83 5.67
N LYS A 34 14.16 5.32 6.83
CA LYS A 34 14.21 6.73 7.19
C LYS A 34 15.02 7.56 6.19
N ASP A 35 16.17 7.04 5.74
CA ASP A 35 17.02 7.69 4.73
C ASP A 35 16.30 7.77 3.36
N ALA A 36 15.54 6.73 3.02
CA ALA A 36 14.79 6.67 1.77
C ALA A 36 13.69 7.73 1.74
N LEU A 37 13.02 7.93 2.88
CA LEU A 37 11.96 8.93 3.03
C LEU A 37 12.52 10.36 3.04
N TRP A 38 13.68 10.60 3.65
CA TRP A 38 14.35 11.90 3.55
C TRP A 38 14.68 12.25 2.10
N LYS A 39 15.26 11.28 1.36
CA LYS A 39 15.55 11.46 -0.07
C LYS A 39 14.26 11.65 -0.89
N LEU A 40 13.18 10.95 -0.54
CA LEU A 40 11.88 11.15 -1.19
C LEU A 40 11.35 12.57 -0.97
N GLN A 41 11.44 13.11 0.25
CA GLN A 41 10.98 14.46 0.57
C GLN A 41 11.76 15.53 -0.21
N GLN A 42 13.08 15.36 -0.35
CA GLN A 42 13.92 16.26 -1.14
C GLN A 42 13.61 16.18 -2.64
N ASP A 43 13.49 14.96 -3.17
CA ASP A 43 13.28 14.75 -4.60
C ASP A 43 11.84 15.08 -5.04
N GLN A 44 10.86 15.02 -4.13
CA GLN A 44 9.44 15.23 -4.38
C GLN A 44 8.79 16.08 -3.26
N PRO A 45 9.16 17.36 -3.11
CA PRO A 45 8.72 18.21 -2.01
C PRO A 45 7.21 18.50 -2.00
N GLN A 46 6.52 18.25 -3.13
CA GLN A 46 5.07 18.38 -3.25
C GLN A 46 4.30 17.25 -2.55
N ILE A 47 4.94 16.13 -2.22
CA ILE A 47 4.31 15.04 -1.47
C ILE A 47 4.24 15.43 0.00
N LYS A 48 3.02 15.63 0.52
CA LYS A 48 2.77 16.01 1.92
C LYS A 48 2.11 14.91 2.75
N ALA A 49 1.42 13.98 2.10
CA ALA A 49 0.71 12.89 2.74
C ALA A 49 1.06 11.56 2.08
N VAL A 50 1.06 10.49 2.88
CA VAL A 50 1.36 9.12 2.44
C VAL A 50 0.28 8.20 2.98
N CYS A 51 -0.35 7.43 2.09
CA CYS A 51 -1.28 6.37 2.50
C CYS A 51 -0.50 5.16 3.00
N MET A 52 -0.86 4.68 4.18
CA MET A 52 -0.29 3.47 4.77
C MET A 52 -1.30 2.31 4.68
N GLY A 53 -0.78 1.10 4.57
CA GLY A 53 -1.58 -0.13 4.57
C GLY A 53 -1.65 -0.84 5.92
N SER A 54 -1.14 -0.21 6.98
CA SER A 54 -1.11 -0.78 8.33
C SER A 54 -2.49 -0.79 8.98
N ARG A 55 -2.75 -1.82 9.77
CA ARG A 55 -3.98 -2.02 10.56
C ARG A 55 -3.68 -1.96 12.04
N HIS A 56 -4.67 -1.69 12.89
CA HIS A 56 -4.47 -1.69 14.35
C HIS A 56 -3.99 -3.02 14.91
N THR A 57 -4.32 -4.12 14.22
CA THR A 57 -3.88 -5.47 14.58
C THR A 57 -2.43 -5.77 14.19
N ASP A 58 -1.80 -4.93 13.37
CA ASP A 58 -0.41 -5.12 12.99
C ASP A 58 0.53 -4.68 14.14
N PRO A 59 1.72 -5.31 14.29
CA PRO A 59 2.66 -4.95 15.34
C PRO A 59 2.98 -3.45 15.37
N CYS A 60 2.97 -2.87 16.57
CA CYS A 60 3.26 -1.45 16.84
C CYS A 60 2.28 -0.43 16.22
N CYS A 61 1.14 -0.86 15.67
CA CYS A 61 0.19 0.02 14.97
C CYS A 61 -1.12 0.25 15.73
N SER A 62 -1.28 -0.28 16.94
CA SER A 62 -2.53 -0.25 17.70
C SER A 62 -3.01 1.16 18.09
N ALA A 63 -2.08 2.09 18.31
CA ALA A 63 -2.38 3.47 18.73
C ALA A 63 -2.38 4.46 17.54
N PHE A 64 -2.44 3.97 16.30
CA PHE A 64 -2.38 4.83 15.12
C PHE A 64 -3.73 5.47 14.81
N GLU A 65 -3.74 6.80 14.80
CA GLU A 65 -4.87 7.60 14.35
C GLU A 65 -5.04 7.54 12.82
N PRO A 66 -6.25 7.76 12.28
CA PRO A 66 -6.50 7.79 10.84
C PRO A 66 -5.64 8.83 10.09
N PHE A 67 -5.33 9.95 10.75
CA PHE A 67 -4.42 10.99 10.26
C PHE A 67 -3.46 11.36 11.38
N GLN A 68 -2.16 11.23 11.13
CA GLN A 68 -1.14 11.60 12.10
C GLN A 68 0.15 11.99 11.40
N MET A 69 0.91 12.91 11.99
CA MET A 69 2.26 13.19 11.50
C MET A 69 3.17 11.99 11.77
N THR A 70 4.23 11.87 10.97
CA THR A 70 5.40 11.06 11.33
C THR A 70 6.05 11.60 12.61
N ASP A 71 6.76 10.72 13.32
CA ASP A 71 7.47 11.11 14.54
C ASP A 71 8.51 12.22 14.24
N SER A 72 8.90 12.97 15.28
CA SER A 72 9.71 14.19 15.12
C SER A 72 11.08 13.95 14.50
N ASP A 73 11.64 12.76 14.67
CA ASP A 73 12.92 12.38 14.12
C ASP A 73 12.82 11.96 12.64
N TRP A 74 11.62 11.73 12.10
CA TRP A 74 11.36 11.35 10.71
C TRP A 74 11.10 12.56 9.80
N PRO A 75 11.28 12.42 8.47
CA PRO A 75 10.83 13.43 7.51
C PRO A 75 9.32 13.62 7.64
N GLN A 76 8.91 14.88 7.77
CA GLN A 76 7.54 15.24 8.12
C GLN A 76 6.55 14.98 6.97
N PHE A 77 5.72 13.95 7.16
CA PHE A 77 4.59 13.60 6.31
C PHE A 77 3.34 13.36 7.16
N ILE A 78 2.16 13.60 6.57
CA ILE A 78 0.91 13.11 7.13
C ILE A 78 0.77 11.63 6.74
N ARG A 79 0.77 10.74 7.73
CA ARG A 79 0.35 9.34 7.58
C ARG A 79 -1.17 9.30 7.52
N VAL A 80 -1.69 8.78 6.42
CA VAL A 80 -3.13 8.53 6.22
C VAL A 80 -3.35 7.03 6.29
N ASN A 81 -4.14 6.56 7.25
CA ASN A 81 -4.34 5.14 7.54
C ASN A 81 -5.78 4.71 7.21
N PRO A 82 -6.19 4.65 5.93
CA PRO A 82 -7.59 4.40 5.55
C PRO A 82 -8.07 2.97 5.85
N LEU A 83 -7.14 2.06 6.14
CA LEU A 83 -7.42 0.65 6.44
C LEU A 83 -7.23 0.32 7.92
N SER A 84 -7.01 1.32 8.80
CA SER A 84 -6.66 1.09 10.22
C SER A 84 -7.62 0.14 10.92
N ASP A 85 -8.92 0.30 10.65
CA ASP A 85 -10.01 -0.40 11.33
C ASP A 85 -10.42 -1.70 10.63
N TRP A 86 -9.77 -2.06 9.52
CA TRP A 86 -10.14 -3.25 8.75
C TRP A 86 -9.58 -4.51 9.40
N SER A 87 -10.44 -5.51 9.57
CA SER A 87 -10.04 -6.85 9.94
C SER A 87 -9.45 -7.63 8.76
N TYR A 88 -8.68 -8.68 9.06
CA TYR A 88 -8.12 -9.57 8.02
C TYR A 88 -9.19 -10.16 7.09
N PRO A 89 -10.35 -10.67 7.58
CA PRO A 89 -11.43 -11.16 6.72
C PRO A 89 -12.03 -10.10 5.81
N GLU A 90 -12.11 -8.83 6.25
CA GLU A 90 -12.66 -7.73 5.45
C GLU A 90 -11.74 -7.39 4.27
N VAL A 91 -10.42 -7.38 4.49
CA VAL A 91 -9.43 -7.22 3.41
C VAL A 91 -9.63 -8.31 2.35
N TRP A 92 -9.74 -9.57 2.75
CA TRP A 92 -9.95 -10.67 1.80
C TRP A 92 -11.30 -10.64 1.11
N THR A 93 -12.34 -10.25 1.84
CA THR A 93 -13.68 -10.10 1.28
C THR A 93 -13.67 -9.04 0.19
N PHE A 94 -13.03 -7.90 0.43
CA PHE A 94 -12.85 -6.84 -0.56
C PHE A 94 -12.06 -7.31 -1.78
N LEU A 95 -10.87 -7.89 -1.57
CA LEU A 95 -10.00 -8.36 -2.67
C LEU A 95 -10.72 -9.36 -3.57
N ARG A 96 -11.42 -10.35 -2.99
CA ARG A 96 -12.13 -11.39 -3.75
C ARG A 96 -13.41 -10.88 -4.40
N ARG A 97 -14.23 -10.09 -3.71
CA ARG A 97 -15.49 -9.56 -4.28
C ARG A 97 -15.23 -8.63 -5.46
N LEU A 98 -14.15 -7.85 -5.42
CA LEU A 98 -13.79 -6.92 -6.48
C LEU A 98 -12.77 -7.48 -7.48
N GLN A 99 -12.41 -8.76 -7.36
CA GLN A 99 -11.42 -9.43 -8.22
C GLN A 99 -10.11 -8.63 -8.36
N VAL A 100 -9.67 -8.03 -7.25
CA VAL A 100 -8.43 -7.24 -7.23
C VAL A 100 -7.25 -8.20 -7.35
N PRO A 101 -6.32 -8.00 -8.30
CA PRO A 101 -5.11 -8.82 -8.36
C PRO A 101 -4.31 -8.73 -7.06
N TYR A 102 -4.01 -9.89 -6.46
CA TYR A 102 -3.18 -10.00 -5.26
C TYR A 102 -2.00 -10.95 -5.49
N CYS A 103 -1.07 -11.01 -4.53
CA CYS A 103 0.11 -11.85 -4.65
C CYS A 103 -0.26 -13.35 -4.63
N SER A 104 0.07 -14.09 -5.68
CA SER A 104 -0.27 -15.53 -5.81
C SER A 104 0.40 -16.43 -4.77
N LEU A 105 1.34 -15.89 -3.96
CA LEU A 105 1.87 -16.60 -2.80
C LEU A 105 0.82 -16.86 -1.73
N TYR A 106 -0.23 -16.04 -1.65
CA TYR A 106 -1.32 -16.25 -0.68
C TYR A 106 -2.21 -17.45 -1.00
N ASP A 107 -2.19 -17.94 -2.25
CA ASP A 107 -2.91 -19.16 -2.63
C ASP A 107 -2.15 -20.44 -2.25
N LYS A 108 -0.89 -20.30 -1.79
CA LYS A 108 -0.06 -21.41 -1.35
C LYS A 108 -0.24 -21.66 0.15
N GLU A 109 -0.31 -22.93 0.54
CA GLU A 109 -0.43 -23.29 1.95
C GLU A 109 0.73 -22.74 2.78
N GLY A 110 0.43 -22.19 3.96
CA GLY A 110 1.40 -21.65 4.90
C GLY A 110 1.72 -20.15 4.79
N CYS A 111 1.28 -19.44 3.73
CA CYS A 111 1.51 -18.00 3.61
C CYS A 111 0.35 -17.19 4.22
N ARG A 112 0.29 -17.11 5.56
CA ARG A 112 -0.57 -16.15 6.27
C ARG A 112 0.31 -15.04 6.84
N ILE A 113 0.18 -13.82 6.31
CA ILE A 113 0.76 -12.64 6.96
C ILE A 113 -0.16 -12.28 8.13
N PHE A 114 0.09 -12.93 9.26
CA PHE A 114 -0.55 -12.82 10.59
C PHE A 114 -2.09 -13.02 10.64
N PRO A 115 -2.60 -13.79 11.63
CA PRO A 115 -4.05 -13.92 11.86
C PRO A 115 -4.70 -12.61 12.32
#